data_AF-A0A560CDC3-F1
#
_entry.id   AF-A0A560CDC3-F1
#
_cell.length_a   1.000
_cell.length_b   1.000
_cell.length_c   1.000
_cell.angle_alpha   90.00
_cell.angle_beta   90.00
_cell.angle_gamma   90.00
#
_symmetry.space_group_name_H-M   'P 1'
#
loop_
_entity.id
_entity.type
_entity.pdbx_description
1 polymer ?
#
loop_
_entity_poly.entity_id
_entity_poly.type
_entity_poly.pdbx_seq_one_letter_code
_entity_poly.pdbx_strand_id
1 'polypeptide(L)'
;MQSIIGVFDRILFGGALLACAAAALLAVMLIFEVVTTSFFTWSQPWAIEYSGYLLAVILFAGSGWALDQEAHIRVSLLTARLPKRFQAALEGVTVLFGFGVALFMAVATAENALRSLGTGSVSVYVSHTPLALPQGFLALSMALLALGFLNRLLRLLCGQPALPARSAPAAVESV
;
A
#
# COMPACT_ATOMS: atom_id res chain seq x y z
N MET A 1 -19.09 16.64 6.32
CA MET A 1 -17.70 16.18 6.60
C MET A 1 -17.61 14.66 6.79
N GLN A 2 -18.50 14.04 7.57
CA GLN A 2 -18.55 12.57 7.73
C GLN A 2 -18.76 11.81 6.40
N SER A 3 -19.58 12.35 5.48
CA SER A 3 -19.78 11.73 4.17
C SER A 3 -18.52 11.69 3.31
N ILE A 4 -17.63 12.67 3.44
CA ILE A 4 -16.37 12.73 2.69
C ILE A 4 -15.42 11.63 3.19
N ILE A 5 -15.22 11.55 4.51
CA ILE A 5 -14.39 10.51 5.15
C ILE A 5 -14.90 9.11 4.78
N GLY A 6 -16.22 8.89 4.81
CA GLY A 6 -16.80 7.60 4.41
C GLY A 6 -16.56 7.22 2.95
N VAL A 7 -16.41 8.19 2.04
CA VAL A 7 -16.03 7.92 0.65
C VAL A 7 -14.56 7.53 0.56
N PHE A 8 -13.67 8.24 1.24
CA PHE A 8 -12.25 7.87 1.33
C PHE A 8 -12.08 6.45 1.88
N ASP A 9 -12.78 6.10 2.95
CA ASP A 9 -12.72 4.76 3.55
C ASP A 9 -13.11 3.66 2.57
N ARG A 10 -14.14 3.89 1.74
CA ARG A 10 -14.56 2.92 0.70
C ARG A 10 -13.52 2.77 -0.40
N ILE A 11 -12.90 3.86 -0.83
CA ILE A 11 -11.84 3.84 -1.84
C ILE A 11 -10.62 3.08 -1.30
N LEU A 12 -10.21 3.39 -0.06
CA LEU A 12 -9.08 2.73 0.59
C LEU A 12 -9.36 1.25 0.85
N PHE A 13 -10.60 0.89 1.21
CA PHE A 13 -11.02 -0.51 1.31
C PHE A 13 -10.92 -1.25 -0.04
N GLY A 14 -11.29 -0.58 -1.14
CA GLY A 14 -11.06 -1.12 -2.48
C GLY A 14 -9.57 -1.36 -2.77
N GLY A 15 -8.69 -0.45 -2.33
CA GLY A 15 -7.24 -0.62 -2.37
C GLY A 15 -6.75 -1.84 -1.56
N ALA A 16 -7.31 -2.05 -0.37
CA ALA A 16 -7.00 -3.23 0.45
C ALA A 16 -7.44 -4.54 -0.23
N LEU A 17 -8.62 -4.57 -0.85
CA LEU A 17 -9.09 -5.74 -1.61
C LEU A 17 -8.16 -6.04 -2.79
N LEU A 18 -7.71 -4.99 -3.49
CA LEU A 18 -6.74 -5.11 -4.58
C LEU A 18 -5.39 -5.67 -4.08
N ALA A 19 -4.92 -5.22 -2.92
CA ALA A 19 -3.72 -5.77 -2.29
C ALA A 19 -3.90 -7.25 -1.90
N CYS A 20 -5.04 -7.64 -1.34
CA CYS A 20 -5.34 -9.04 -1.02
C CYS A 20 -5.36 -9.92 -2.27
N ALA A 21 -5.99 -9.47 -3.36
CA ALA A 21 -6.02 -10.19 -4.62
C ALA A 21 -4.61 -10.34 -5.23
N ALA A 22 -3.82 -9.26 -5.20
CA ALA A 22 -2.42 -9.28 -5.65
C ALA A 22 -1.56 -10.23 -4.80
N ALA A 23 -1.78 -10.28 -3.48
CA ALA A 23 -1.08 -11.17 -2.57
C ALA A 23 -1.42 -12.64 -2.81
N ALA A 24 -2.70 -12.96 -3.02
CA ALA A 24 -3.13 -14.31 -3.38
C ALA A 24 -2.50 -14.74 -4.72
N LEU A 25 -2.50 -13.86 -5.72
CA LEU A 25 -1.88 -14.12 -7.01
C LEU A 25 -0.36 -14.34 -6.89
N LEU A 26 0.32 -13.49 -6.12
CA LEU A 26 1.76 -13.61 -5.84
C LEU A 26 2.07 -14.96 -5.17
N ALA A 27 1.29 -15.35 -4.16
CA ALA A 27 1.47 -16.62 -3.47
C ALA A 27 1.32 -17.81 -4.43
N VAL A 28 0.26 -17.84 -5.23
CA VAL A 28 0.04 -18.90 -6.23
C VAL A 28 1.19 -18.96 -7.24
N MET A 29 1.65 -17.80 -7.71
CA MET A 29 2.74 -17.71 -8.69
C MET A 29 4.06 -18.24 -8.12
N LEU A 30 4.42 -17.85 -6.89
CA LEU A 30 5.65 -18.31 -6.24
C LEU A 30 5.59 -19.79 -5.87
N ILE A 31 4.43 -20.28 -5.42
CA ILE A 31 4.25 -21.72 -5.19
C ILE A 31 4.47 -22.49 -6.49
N PHE A 32 3.90 -22.01 -7.60
CA PHE A 32 4.10 -22.61 -8.90
C PHE A 32 5.58 -22.61 -9.32
N GLU A 33 6.27 -21.47 -9.21
CA GLU A 33 7.70 -21.34 -9.52
C GLU A 33 8.58 -22.28 -8.68
N VAL A 34 8.29 -22.39 -7.38
CA VAL A 34 9.03 -23.29 -6.48
C VAL A 34 8.79 -24.75 -6.88
N VAL A 35 7.55 -25.13 -7.22
CA VAL A 35 7.22 -26.49 -7.64
C VAL A 35 7.88 -26.84 -8.98
N THR A 36 7.79 -25.98 -9.99
CA THR A 36 8.40 -26.21 -11.31
C THR A 36 9.92 -26.28 -11.21
N THR A 37 10.54 -25.38 -10.45
CA THR A 37 12.00 -25.39 -10.25
C THR A 37 12.45 -26.63 -9.49
N SER A 38 11.71 -27.04 -8.45
CA SER A 38 12.12 -28.16 -7.59
C SER A 38 11.92 -29.54 -8.23
N PHE A 39 10.80 -29.73 -8.94
CA PHE A 39 10.46 -31.04 -9.51
C PHE A 39 10.85 -31.20 -10.97
N PHE A 40 10.92 -30.10 -11.74
CA PHE A 40 11.16 -30.12 -13.18
C PHE A 40 12.47 -29.43 -13.57
N THR A 41 13.25 -28.90 -12.62
CA THR A 41 14.50 -28.16 -12.86
C THR A 41 14.36 -27.00 -13.86
N TRP A 42 13.13 -26.51 -14.04
CA TRP A 42 12.81 -25.46 -14.98
C TRP A 42 12.55 -24.16 -14.21
N SER A 43 13.49 -23.21 -14.33
CA SER A 43 13.36 -21.87 -13.76
C SER A 43 12.73 -20.92 -14.78
N GLN A 44 11.85 -20.04 -14.30
CA GLN A 44 11.06 -19.12 -15.10
C GLN A 44 11.48 -17.66 -14.82
N PRO A 45 12.32 -17.05 -15.68
CA PRO A 45 12.87 -15.71 -15.43
C PRO A 45 11.83 -14.59 -15.32
N TRP A 46 10.58 -14.82 -15.76
CA TRP A 46 9.50 -13.85 -15.65
C TRP A 46 8.92 -13.79 -14.22
N ALA A 47 9.00 -14.86 -13.44
CA ALA A 47 8.36 -14.91 -12.13
C ALA A 47 9.00 -13.95 -11.11
N ILE A 48 10.32 -13.74 -11.17
CA ILE A 48 11.01 -12.73 -10.35
C ILE A 48 10.58 -11.29 -10.70
N GLU A 49 10.24 -11.04 -11.97
CA GLU A 49 9.81 -9.73 -12.43
C GLU A 49 8.39 -9.41 -11.97
N TYR A 50 7.44 -10.31 -12.24
CA TYR A 50 6.04 -10.09 -11.85
C TYR A 50 5.85 -10.15 -10.33
N SER A 51 6.69 -10.89 -9.60
CA SER A 51 6.63 -10.90 -8.14
C SER A 51 7.01 -9.54 -7.56
N GLY A 52 8.01 -8.88 -8.13
CA GLY A 52 8.37 -7.50 -7.77
C GLY A 52 7.24 -6.52 -8.02
N TYR A 53 6.55 -6.63 -9.17
CA TYR A 53 5.42 -5.76 -9.50
C TYR A 53 4.23 -5.98 -8.56
N LEU A 54 3.86 -7.24 -8.30
CA LEU A 54 2.77 -7.57 -7.38
C LEU A 54 3.11 -7.14 -5.95
N LEU A 55 4.34 -7.35 -5.49
CA LEU A 55 4.79 -6.94 -4.17
C LEU A 55 4.63 -5.43 -3.96
N ALA A 56 5.00 -4.62 -4.96
CA ALA A 56 4.84 -3.18 -4.88
C ALA A 56 3.35 -2.77 -4.77
N VAL A 57 2.48 -3.41 -5.56
CA VAL A 57 1.03 -3.19 -5.47
C VAL A 57 0.48 -3.56 -4.09
N ILE A 58 0.86 -4.73 -3.56
CA ILE A 58 0.43 -5.22 -2.24
C ILE A 58 0.83 -4.22 -1.14
N LEU A 59 2.11 -3.82 -1.14
CA LEU A 59 2.67 -2.91 -0.15
C LEU A 59 1.90 -1.59 -0.13
N PHE A 60 1.71 -0.96 -1.29
CA PHE A 60 1.24 0.42 -1.33
C PHE A 60 -0.28 0.56 -1.39
N ALA A 61 -0.97 -0.30 -2.13
CA ALA A 61 -2.43 -0.24 -2.21
C ALA A 61 -3.10 -0.65 -0.87
N GLY A 62 -2.50 -1.59 -0.14
CA GLY A 62 -2.98 -2.02 1.18
C GLY A 62 -2.62 -1.05 2.31
N SER A 63 -1.47 -0.38 2.21
CA SER A 63 -0.99 0.53 3.27
C SER A 63 -1.93 1.69 3.55
N GLY A 64 -2.63 2.23 2.56
CA GLY A 64 -3.54 3.36 2.75
C GLY A 64 -4.69 3.03 3.73
N TRP A 65 -5.27 1.83 3.63
CA TRP A 65 -6.30 1.36 4.56
C TRP A 65 -5.71 0.90 5.89
N ALA A 66 -4.56 0.22 5.88
CA ALA A 66 -3.87 -0.22 7.09
C ALA A 66 -3.45 0.97 7.98
N LEU A 67 -3.07 2.10 7.38
CA LEU A 67 -2.68 3.31 8.09
C LEU A 67 -3.80 3.80 9.02
N ASP A 68 -5.06 3.77 8.57
CA ASP A 68 -6.18 4.18 9.41
C ASP A 68 -6.48 3.19 10.53
N GLN A 69 -6.19 1.90 10.34
CA GLN A 69 -6.43 0.87 11.35
C GLN A 69 -5.31 0.78 12.41
N GLU A 70 -4.05 1.01 12.04
CA GLU A 70 -2.89 0.71 12.90
C GLU A 70 -2.12 1.93 13.40
N ALA A 71 -2.31 3.13 12.82
CA ALA A 71 -1.43 4.26 13.13
C ALA A 71 -1.53 4.78 14.58
N HIS A 72 -2.50 4.34 15.37
CA HIS A 72 -2.58 4.68 16.79
C HIS A 72 -1.57 3.97 17.68
N ILE A 73 -1.15 2.75 17.32
CA ILE A 73 -0.37 1.90 18.23
C ILE A 73 1.11 2.31 18.27
N ARG A 74 1.68 2.70 17.11
CA ARG A 74 3.11 3.04 17.02
C ARG A 74 3.46 4.37 17.67
N VAL A 75 2.68 5.42 17.41
CA VAL A 75 2.96 6.74 18.00
C VAL A 75 2.66 6.72 19.48
N SER A 76 1.58 6.06 19.93
CA SER A 76 1.24 6.01 21.35
C SER A 76 2.27 5.29 22.21
N LEU A 77 2.90 4.20 21.76
CA LEU A 77 3.95 3.51 22.52
C LEU A 77 5.19 4.39 22.76
N LEU A 78 5.66 5.06 21.72
CA LEU A 78 6.85 5.92 21.81
C LEU A 78 6.55 7.26 22.50
N THR A 79 5.31 7.75 22.37
CA THR A 79 4.89 9.04 22.92
C THR A 79 4.03 8.92 24.18
N ALA A 80 3.88 7.72 24.77
CA ALA A 80 3.02 7.45 25.93
C ALA A 80 3.31 8.36 27.13
N ARG A 81 4.56 8.85 27.25
CA ARG A 81 5.02 9.73 28.34
C ARG A 81 4.94 11.23 28.00
N LEU A 82 4.58 11.60 26.78
CA LEU A 82 4.52 12.99 26.33
C LEU A 82 3.13 13.62 26.56
N PRO A 83 3.03 14.95 26.72
CA PRO A 83 1.76 15.64 26.83
C PRO A 83 0.93 15.49 25.53
N LYS A 84 -0.40 15.41 25.65
CA LYS A 84 -1.33 15.23 24.52
C LYS A 84 -1.12 16.20 23.35
N ARG A 85 -0.70 17.44 23.63
CA ARG A 85 -0.41 18.46 22.60
C ARG A 85 0.80 18.10 21.73
N PHE A 86 1.85 17.55 22.33
CA PHE A 86 3.05 17.12 21.59
C PHE A 86 2.77 15.84 20.79
N GLN A 87 1.96 14.93 21.32
CA GLN A 87 1.52 13.73 20.59
C GLN A 87 0.79 14.12 19.29
N ALA A 88 -0.18 15.03 19.37
CA ALA A 88 -0.93 15.52 18.22
C ALA A 88 -0.03 16.25 17.19
N ALA A 89 0.95 17.04 17.66
CA ALA A 89 1.90 17.72 16.78
C ALA A 89 2.82 16.74 16.04
N LEU A 90 3.39 15.76 16.74
CA LEU A 90 4.22 14.70 16.15
C LEU A 90 3.45 13.87 15.13
N GLU A 91 2.20 13.54 15.45
CA GLU A 91 1.32 12.82 14.54
C GLU A 91 1.04 13.64 13.27
N GLY A 92 0.70 14.93 13.43
CA GLY A 92 0.48 15.85 12.30
C GLY A 92 1.70 15.98 11.41
N VAL A 93 2.91 16.13 11.97
CA VAL A 93 4.17 16.21 11.20
C VAL A 93 4.43 14.91 10.45
N THR A 94 4.23 13.76 11.11
CA THR A 94 4.44 12.44 10.51
C THR A 94 3.49 12.19 9.34
N VAL A 95 2.21 12.53 9.51
CA VAL A 95 1.19 12.39 8.48
C VAL A 95 1.46 13.33 7.31
N LEU A 96 1.86 14.57 7.58
CA LEU A 96 2.17 15.54 6.53
C LEU A 96 3.42 15.13 5.72
N PHE A 97 4.46 14.66 6.41
CA PHE A 97 5.67 14.15 5.76
C PHE A 97 5.35 12.91 4.90
N GLY A 98 4.60 11.95 5.46
CA GLY A 98 4.16 10.75 4.74
C GLY A 98 3.31 11.08 3.52
N PHE A 99 2.38 12.04 3.65
CA PHE A 99 1.58 12.55 2.53
C PHE A 99 2.47 13.14 1.42
N GLY A 100 3.43 14.00 1.78
CA GLY A 100 4.34 14.63 0.82
C GLY A 100 5.17 13.61 0.04
N VAL A 101 5.74 12.62 0.74
CA VAL A 101 6.52 11.54 0.10
C VAL A 101 5.64 10.67 -0.80
N ALA A 102 4.47 10.24 -0.32
CA ALA A 102 3.56 9.40 -1.09
C ALA A 102 3.05 10.11 -2.35
N LEU A 103 2.70 11.40 -2.23
CA LEU A 103 2.24 12.22 -3.35
C LEU A 103 3.34 12.44 -4.38
N PHE A 104 4.56 12.77 -3.93
CA PHE A 104 5.72 12.91 -4.81
C PHE A 104 5.99 11.63 -5.60
N MET A 105 6.01 10.49 -4.91
CA MET A 105 6.21 9.19 -5.54
C MET A 105 5.08 8.82 -6.52
N ALA A 106 3.82 9.15 -6.19
CA ALA A 106 2.69 8.94 -7.09
C ALA A 106 2.85 9.72 -8.40
N VAL A 107 3.18 11.01 -8.32
CA VAL A 107 3.39 11.87 -9.49
C VAL A 107 4.60 11.42 -10.30
N ALA A 108 5.74 11.20 -9.65
CA ALA A 108 6.97 10.76 -10.32
C ALA A 108 6.77 9.43 -11.06
N THR A 109 6.06 8.48 -10.44
CA THR A 109 5.78 7.17 -11.07
C THR A 109 4.76 7.32 -12.21
N ALA A 110 3.75 8.18 -12.07
CA ALA A 110 2.78 8.45 -13.12
C ALA A 110 3.44 9.09 -14.36
N GLU A 111 4.32 10.07 -14.15
CA GLU A 111 5.10 10.67 -15.23
C GLU A 111 5.99 9.62 -15.92
N ASN A 112 6.62 8.75 -15.15
CA ASN A 112 7.43 7.66 -15.69
C ASN A 112 6.59 6.68 -16.53
N ALA A 113 5.38 6.33 -16.06
CA ALA A 113 4.45 5.49 -16.80
C ALA A 113 4.03 6.12 -18.14
N LEU A 114 3.71 7.42 -18.13
CA LEU A 114 3.35 8.16 -19.34
C LEU A 114 4.51 8.28 -20.32
N ARG A 115 5.73 8.50 -19.83
CA ARG A 115 6.94 8.49 -20.66
C ARG A 115 7.15 7.12 -21.29
N SER A 116 7.04 6.04 -20.51
CA SER A 116 7.15 4.66 -20.99
C SER A 116 6.10 4.30 -22.04
N LEU A 117 4.88 4.84 -21.93
CA LEU A 117 3.84 4.71 -22.96
C LEU A 117 4.25 5.38 -24.27
N GLY A 118 4.78 6.62 -24.19
CA GLY A 118 5.21 7.37 -25.37
C GLY A 118 6.44 6.80 -26.07
N THR A 119 7.38 6.22 -25.32
CA THR A 119 8.60 5.62 -25.86
C THR A 119 8.48 4.14 -26.20
N GLY A 120 7.37 3.47 -25.81
CA GLY A 120 7.21 2.03 -25.98
C GLY A 120 8.20 1.21 -25.15
N SER A 121 8.62 1.72 -23.98
CA SER A 121 9.64 1.08 -23.16
C SER A 121 9.18 -0.28 -22.63
N VAL A 122 10.03 -1.29 -22.81
CA VAL A 122 9.80 -2.67 -22.36
C VAL A 122 10.83 -3.12 -21.33
N SER A 123 10.50 -4.15 -20.57
CA SER A 123 11.37 -4.71 -19.54
C SER A 123 12.68 -5.19 -20.12
N VAL A 124 13.73 -5.11 -19.30
CA VAL A 124 15.04 -5.68 -19.59
C VAL A 124 14.99 -7.22 -19.50
N TYR A 125 14.01 -7.75 -18.76
CA TYR A 125 13.75 -9.18 -18.67
C TYR A 125 13.18 -9.75 -19.99
N VAL A 126 13.34 -11.05 -20.16
CA VAL A 126 12.93 -11.84 -21.34
C VAL A 126 11.43 -11.69 -21.68
N SER A 127 10.60 -11.28 -20.72
CA SER A 127 9.17 -11.07 -20.92
C SER A 127 8.85 -9.90 -21.86
N HIS A 128 9.78 -8.95 -22.06
CA HIS A 128 9.57 -7.70 -22.79
C HIS A 128 8.25 -7.02 -22.41
N THR A 129 7.90 -7.04 -21.12
CA THR A 129 6.64 -6.49 -20.62
C THR A 129 6.65 -4.97 -20.80
N PRO A 130 5.59 -4.36 -21.35
CA PRO A 130 5.50 -2.90 -21.44
C PRO A 130 5.54 -2.26 -20.04
N LEU A 131 6.57 -1.45 -19.74
CA LEU A 131 6.78 -0.86 -18.40
C LEU A 131 5.64 0.05 -17.96
N ALA A 132 4.91 0.60 -18.92
CA ALA A 132 3.75 1.44 -18.69
C ALA A 132 2.72 0.80 -17.76
N LEU A 133 2.46 -0.50 -17.90
CA LEU A 133 1.48 -1.22 -17.09
C LEU A 133 1.91 -1.33 -15.61
N PRO A 134 3.07 -1.96 -15.26
CA PRO A 134 3.50 -2.07 -13.87
C PRO A 134 3.76 -0.69 -13.24
N GLN A 135 4.29 0.27 -13.99
CA GLN A 135 4.46 1.64 -13.49
C GLN A 135 3.10 2.32 -13.24
N GLY A 136 2.10 2.10 -14.09
CA GLY A 136 0.74 2.61 -13.89
C GLY A 136 0.09 2.03 -12.64
N PHE A 137 0.19 0.72 -12.41
CA PHE A 137 -0.31 0.09 -11.19
C PHE A 137 0.42 0.59 -9.94
N LEU A 138 1.74 0.80 -10.02
CA LEU A 138 2.51 1.38 -8.94
C LEU A 138 2.08 2.82 -8.65
N ALA A 139 1.90 3.65 -9.68
CA ALA A 139 1.42 5.03 -9.54
C ALA A 139 0.03 5.08 -8.90
N LEU A 140 -0.88 4.19 -9.32
CA LEU A 140 -2.20 4.06 -8.70
C LEU A 140 -2.10 3.66 -7.22
N SER A 141 -1.24 2.70 -6.89
CA SER A 141 -1.05 2.23 -5.51
C SER A 141 -0.45 3.32 -4.62
N MET A 142 0.50 4.09 -5.14
CA MET A 142 1.06 5.29 -4.48
C MET A 142 0.00 6.37 -4.26
N ALA A 143 -0.87 6.60 -5.25
CA ALA A 143 -1.97 7.53 -5.11
C ALA A 143 -2.96 7.10 -4.02
N LEU A 144 -3.28 5.80 -3.92
CA LEU A 144 -4.10 5.25 -2.83
C LEU A 144 -3.44 5.47 -1.46
N LEU A 145 -2.12 5.29 -1.35
CA LEU A 145 -1.38 5.58 -0.12
C LEU A 145 -1.44 7.07 0.24
N ALA A 146 -1.26 7.96 -0.73
CA ALA A 146 -1.38 9.41 -0.52
C ALA A 146 -2.80 9.79 -0.07
N LEU A 147 -3.84 9.15 -0.63
CA LEU A 147 -5.22 9.32 -0.17
C LEU A 147 -5.42 8.82 1.27
N GLY A 148 -4.72 7.76 1.68
CA GLY A 148 -4.71 7.27 3.06
C GLY A 148 -4.15 8.31 4.04
N PHE A 149 -2.99 8.89 3.73
CA PHE A 149 -2.43 9.99 4.53
C PHE A 149 -3.34 11.22 4.55
N LEU A 150 -3.98 11.55 3.43
CA LEU A 150 -4.94 12.65 3.37
C LEU A 150 -6.17 12.38 4.26
N ASN A 151 -6.73 11.17 4.23
CA ASN A 151 -7.84 10.78 5.10
C ASN A 151 -7.44 10.91 6.58
N ARG A 152 -6.23 10.46 6.93
CA ARG A 152 -5.70 10.60 8.28
C ARG A 152 -5.53 12.06 8.70
N LEU A 153 -5.03 12.92 7.81
CA LEU A 153 -4.91 14.35 8.08
C LEU A 153 -6.28 14.99 8.32
N LEU A 154 -7.27 14.65 7.50
CA LEU A 154 -8.65 15.14 7.67
C LEU A 154 -9.24 14.70 9.01
N ARG A 155 -9.03 13.44 9.43
CA ARG A 155 -9.48 12.94 10.73
C ARG A 155 -8.83 13.69 11.90
N LEU A 156 -7.53 13.97 11.81
CA LEU A 156 -6.79 14.75 12.80
C LEU A 156 -7.32 16.18 12.94
N LEU A 157 -7.58 16.85 11.81
CA LEU A 157 -8.16 18.20 11.81
C LEU A 157 -9.59 18.23 12.36
N CYS A 158 -10.36 17.16 12.16
CA CYS A 158 -11.72 17.02 12.68
C CYS A 158 -11.79 16.61 14.17
N GLY A 159 -10.65 16.31 14.80
CA GLY A 159 -10.61 15.78 16.17
C GLY A 159 -11.31 14.43 16.33
N GLN A 160 -11.51 13.68 15.23
CA GLN A 160 -12.14 12.38 15.29
C GLN A 160 -11.08 11.33 15.66
N PRO A 161 -11.31 10.52 16.71
CA PRO A 161 -10.46 9.37 16.93
C PRO A 161 -10.56 8.45 15.70
N ALA A 162 -9.42 7.99 15.16
CA ALA A 162 -9.47 7.01 14.08
C ALA A 162 -10.18 5.74 14.57
N LEU A 163 -10.77 5.01 13.64
CA LEU A 163 -11.67 3.88 13.94
C LEU A 163 -11.03 2.96 14.98
N PRO A 164 -11.76 2.53 16.01
CA PRO A 164 -11.23 1.60 16.98
C PRO A 164 -10.72 0.38 16.23
N ALA A 165 -9.46 -0.01 16.49
CA ALA A 165 -8.90 -1.24 15.96
C ALA A 165 -9.93 -2.33 16.20
N ARG A 166 -10.47 -2.90 15.12
CA ARG A 166 -11.43 -4.00 15.24
C ARG A 166 -10.65 -5.09 15.96
N SER A 167 -10.94 -5.29 17.24
CA SER A 167 -10.27 -6.30 18.05
C SER A 167 -10.30 -7.59 17.25
N ALA A 168 -9.12 -8.17 17.02
CA ALA A 168 -9.02 -9.49 16.41
C ALA A 168 -10.07 -10.40 17.06
N PRO A 169 -10.84 -11.19 16.28
CA PRO A 169 -11.71 -12.17 16.90
C PRO A 169 -10.87 -12.99 17.87
N ALA A 170 -11.29 -13.03 19.14
CA ALA A 170 -10.68 -13.85 20.17
C ALA A 170 -10.88 -15.33 19.78
N ALA A 171 -9.97 -15.86 18.98
CA ALA A 171 -9.83 -17.26 18.60
C ALA A 171 -8.44 -17.35 17.94
N VAL A 172 -7.43 -18.03 18.49
CA VAL A 172 -7.43 -19.43 18.91
C VAL A 172 -6.44 -19.59 20.09
N GLU A 173 -6.94 -19.50 21.32
CA GLU A 173 -6.31 -20.17 22.48
C GLU A 173 -7.17 -21.40 22.76
N SER A 174 -6.85 -22.51 22.09
CA SER A 174 -7.17 -23.88 22.49
C SER A 174 -6.73 -24.85 21.40
N VAL A 175 -5.45 -25.21 21.37
CA VAL A 175 -4.93 -26.60 21.24
C VAL A 175 -3.54 -26.63 21.87
#